data_AF-A0A227JAE6-F1
#
_entry.id   AF-A0A227JAE6-F1
#
_cell.length_a   1.000
_cell.length_b   1.000
_cell.length_c   1.000
_cell.angle_alpha   90.00
_cell.angle_beta   90.00
_cell.angle_gamma   90.00
#
_symmetry.space_group_name_H-M   'P 1'
#
loop_
_entity.id
_entity.type
_entity.pdbx_description
1 polymer ?
#
loop_
_entity_poly.entity_id
_entity_poly.type
_entity_poly.pdbx_seq_one_letter_code
_entity_poly.pdbx_strand_id
1 'polypeptide(L)'
;WTVFYWAWWVSWSPFVGMFIARVSKGRTVREFLFAVIVIPTLVTLVWMSVFGGIALDQVVNKVGELGANGLTDISLTLFHVYDVLPYSSVISILSIVLILVFFITSSDSGSLVIDSITAGGKIDAPVPQRIFWACIEGSIAAVMLWVGGKEALQALQSGVVATGLPFTFVLLLMCVSLVKGLRTELSAYR
;
A
#
# COMPACT_ATOMS: atom_id res chain seq x y z
N TRP A 1 11.61 10.38 -2.41
CA TRP A 1 11.03 9.19 -3.07
C TRP A 1 11.49 7.87 -2.45
N THR A 2 12.76 7.45 -2.60
CA THR A 2 13.21 6.12 -2.14
C THR A 2 12.99 5.85 -0.65
N VAL A 3 13.42 6.77 0.22
CA VAL A 3 13.26 6.63 1.69
C VAL A 3 11.77 6.56 2.09
N PHE A 4 10.93 7.38 1.46
CA PHE A 4 9.49 7.35 1.69
C PHE A 4 8.90 5.98 1.34
N TYR A 5 9.18 5.46 0.15
CA TYR A 5 8.66 4.14 -0.24
C TYR A 5 9.16 3.03 0.67
N TRP A 6 10.43 3.04 1.09
CA TRP A 6 10.93 2.09 2.08
C TRP A 6 10.16 2.16 3.40
N ALA A 7 9.98 3.36 3.96
CA ALA A 7 9.24 3.52 5.21
C ALA A 7 7.77 3.13 5.07
N TRP A 8 7.15 3.41 3.92
CA TRP A 8 5.79 2.98 3.60
C TRP A 8 5.69 1.45 3.56
N TRP A 9 6.52 0.78 2.77
CA TRP A 9 6.46 -0.69 2.67
C TRP A 9 6.74 -1.37 4.01
N VAL A 10 7.65 -0.81 4.81
CA VAL A 10 7.93 -1.27 6.17
C VAL A 10 6.71 -1.11 7.09
N SER A 11 6.05 0.05 7.09
CA SER A 11 4.88 0.27 7.96
C SER A 11 3.69 -0.62 7.57
N TRP A 12 3.58 -1.01 6.30
CA TRP A 12 2.52 -1.88 5.78
C TRP A 12 2.82 -3.38 5.91
N SER A 13 4.06 -3.77 6.21
CA SER A 13 4.45 -5.18 6.21
C SER A 13 3.68 -6.06 7.21
N PRO A 14 3.22 -5.61 8.40
CA PRO A 14 2.44 -6.46 9.30
C PRO A 14 1.08 -6.82 8.71
N PHE A 15 0.43 -5.83 8.10
CA PHE A 15 -0.84 -5.97 7.42
C PHE A 15 -0.74 -6.94 6.25
N VAL A 16 0.21 -6.68 5.34
CA VAL A 16 0.42 -7.51 4.15
C VAL A 16 0.90 -8.92 4.56
N GLY A 17 1.80 -9.02 5.53
CA GLY A 17 2.34 -10.29 6.01
C GLY A 17 1.26 -11.20 6.59
N MET A 18 0.36 -10.67 7.42
CA MET A 18 -0.79 -11.41 7.96
C MET A 18 -1.71 -11.94 6.86
N PHE A 19 -2.04 -11.10 5.88
CA PHE A 19 -2.88 -11.50 4.74
C PHE A 19 -2.24 -12.63 3.93
N ILE A 20 -0.98 -12.43 3.50
CA ILE A 20 -0.28 -13.42 2.67
C ILE A 20 -0.10 -14.73 3.45
N ALA A 21 0.21 -14.68 4.74
CA ALA A 21 0.32 -15.88 5.58
C ALA A 21 -0.98 -16.70 5.61
N ARG A 22 -2.15 -16.04 5.73
CA ARG A 22 -3.45 -16.72 5.77
C ARG A 22 -3.78 -17.44 4.45
N VAL A 23 -3.52 -16.81 3.31
CA VAL A 23 -3.81 -17.40 1.99
C VAL A 23 -2.77 -18.42 1.53
N SER A 24 -1.62 -18.51 2.24
CA SER A 24 -0.50 -19.38 1.88
C SER A 24 -0.41 -20.67 2.71
N LYS A 25 -1.45 -21.00 3.49
CA LYS A 25 -1.47 -22.24 4.29
C LYS A 25 -1.30 -23.47 3.39
N GLY A 26 -0.33 -24.32 3.73
CA GLY A 26 -0.04 -25.56 2.99
C GLY A 26 0.90 -25.40 1.79
N ARG A 27 1.44 -24.20 1.54
CA ARG A 27 2.46 -23.97 0.51
C ARG A 27 3.87 -24.23 1.05
N THR A 28 4.78 -24.66 0.18
CA THR A 28 6.20 -24.71 0.53
C THR A 28 6.78 -23.30 0.62
N VAL A 29 7.85 -23.12 1.40
CA VAL A 29 8.55 -21.81 1.51
C VAL A 29 9.00 -21.30 0.14
N ARG A 30 9.43 -22.20 -0.77
CA ARG A 30 9.88 -21.83 -2.11
C ARG A 30 8.74 -21.32 -2.98
N GLU A 31 7.61 -22.02 -3.01
CA GLU A 31 6.42 -21.59 -3.75
C GLU A 31 5.89 -20.25 -3.22
N PHE A 32 5.85 -20.10 -1.89
CA PHE A 32 5.48 -18.86 -1.23
C PHE A 32 6.36 -17.70 -1.68
N LEU A 33 7.68 -17.82 -1.57
CA LEU A 33 8.61 -16.75 -1.96
C LEU A 33 8.49 -16.40 -3.45
N PHE A 34 8.39 -17.42 -4.31
CA PHE A 34 8.25 -17.18 -5.75
C PHE A 34 6.96 -16.43 -6.07
N ALA A 35 5.82 -16.86 -5.53
CA ALA A 35 4.52 -16.23 -5.79
C ALA A 35 4.47 -14.79 -5.28
N VAL A 36 4.97 -14.55 -4.05
CA VAL A 36 4.95 -13.23 -3.39
C VAL A 36 5.87 -12.22 -4.09
N ILE A 37 6.96 -12.66 -4.71
CA ILE A 37 7.86 -11.77 -5.45
C ILE A 37 7.37 -11.57 -6.89
N VAL A 38 7.10 -12.66 -7.62
CA VAL A 38 6.90 -12.61 -9.07
C VAL A 38 5.54 -12.00 -9.43
N ILE A 39 4.46 -12.43 -8.78
CA ILE A 39 3.11 -12.00 -9.17
C ILE A 39 2.93 -10.49 -9.00
N PRO A 40 3.23 -9.88 -7.82
CA PRO A 40 3.09 -8.44 -7.66
C PRO A 40 4.04 -7.65 -8.56
N THR A 41 5.28 -8.13 -8.76
CA THR A 41 6.24 -7.47 -9.65
C THR A 41 5.71 -7.38 -11.08
N LEU A 42 5.15 -8.47 -11.62
CA LEU A 42 4.58 -8.47 -12.97
C LEU A 42 3.40 -7.49 -13.07
N VAL A 43 2.51 -7.48 -12.09
CA VAL A 43 1.37 -6.54 -12.06
C VAL A 43 1.86 -5.10 -12.01
N THR A 44 2.84 -4.78 -11.16
CA THR A 44 3.44 -3.44 -11.08
C THR A 44 4.15 -3.05 -12.37
N LEU A 45 4.86 -3.98 -13.01
CA LEU A 45 5.52 -3.73 -14.29
C LEU A 45 4.50 -3.38 -15.38
N VAL A 46 3.41 -4.14 -15.49
CA VAL A 46 2.34 -3.86 -16.46
C VAL A 46 1.70 -2.50 -16.17
N TRP A 47 1.35 -2.25 -14.91
CA TRP A 47 0.74 -0.98 -14.50
C TRP A 47 1.64 0.23 -14.83
N MET A 48 2.89 0.18 -14.39
CA MET A 48 3.85 1.28 -14.62
C MET A 48 4.17 1.47 -16.11
N SER A 49 4.26 0.37 -16.88
CA SER A 49 4.52 0.46 -18.32
C SER A 49 3.34 1.08 -19.07
N VAL A 50 2.10 0.72 -18.72
CA VAL A 50 0.90 1.25 -19.38
C VAL A 50 0.68 2.71 -19.01
N PHE A 51 0.45 3.02 -17.74
CA PHE A 51 0.10 4.40 -17.32
C PHE A 51 1.30 5.35 -17.40
N GLY A 52 2.49 4.88 -17.00
CA GLY A 52 3.72 5.67 -17.12
C GLY A 52 4.12 5.88 -18.58
N GLY A 53 3.92 4.89 -19.45
CA GLY A 53 4.15 5.02 -20.89
C GLY A 53 3.24 6.06 -21.54
N ILE A 54 1.94 6.03 -21.24
CA ILE A 54 0.98 7.03 -21.77
C ILE A 54 1.34 8.43 -21.27
N ALA A 55 1.61 8.58 -19.96
CA ALA A 55 1.99 9.86 -19.38
C ALA A 55 3.28 10.42 -20.01
N LEU A 56 4.29 9.58 -20.21
CA LEU A 56 5.54 9.97 -20.87
C LEU A 56 5.33 10.38 -22.32
N ASP A 57 4.53 9.63 -23.09
CA ASP A 57 4.20 9.98 -24.47
C ASP A 57 3.51 11.35 -24.56
N GLN A 58 2.55 11.63 -23.68
CA GLN A 58 1.88 12.92 -23.59
C GLN A 58 2.86 14.06 -23.27
N VAL A 59 3.80 13.83 -22.34
CA VAL A 59 4.83 14.83 -21.98
C VAL A 59 5.77 15.10 -23.15
N VAL A 60 6.26 14.06 -23.82
CA VAL A 60 7.20 14.18 -24.95
C VAL A 60 6.53 14.89 -26.14
N ASN A 61 5.29 14.53 -26.44
CA ASN A 61 4.53 15.07 -27.57
C ASN A 61 3.79 16.38 -27.24
N LYS A 62 3.89 16.88 -25.99
CA LYS A 62 3.20 18.08 -25.48
C LYS A 62 1.68 18.03 -25.67
N VAL A 63 1.09 16.86 -25.40
CA VAL A 63 -0.35 16.59 -25.55
C VAL A 63 -1.05 16.75 -24.20
N GLY A 64 -2.19 17.45 -24.21
CA GLY A 64 -3.02 17.66 -23.03
C GLY A 64 -2.39 18.55 -21.95
N GLU A 65 -3.07 18.66 -20.82
CA GLU A 65 -2.63 19.47 -19.67
C GLU A 65 -1.26 19.01 -19.14
N LEU A 66 -1.08 17.69 -19.01
CA LEU A 66 0.17 17.11 -18.54
C LEU A 66 1.35 17.43 -19.47
N GLY A 67 1.14 17.41 -20.79
CA GLY A 67 2.19 17.70 -21.76
C GLY A 67 2.49 19.20 -21.92
N ALA A 68 1.49 20.06 -21.76
CA ALA A 68 1.65 21.50 -21.88
C ALA A 68 2.27 22.14 -20.62
N ASN A 69 1.78 21.75 -19.44
CA ASN A 69 2.11 22.39 -18.17
C ASN A 69 2.96 21.51 -17.25
N GLY A 70 3.20 20.24 -17.62
CA GLY A 70 3.93 19.29 -16.81
C GLY A 70 3.13 18.81 -15.60
N LEU A 71 3.83 18.23 -14.63
CA LEU A 71 3.25 17.76 -13.36
C LEU A 71 3.00 18.95 -12.43
N THR A 72 1.77 19.47 -12.41
CA THR A 72 1.34 20.56 -11.52
C THR A 72 0.75 20.04 -10.21
N ASP A 73 -0.31 19.23 -10.29
CA ASP A 73 -0.95 18.56 -9.15
C ASP A 73 -0.89 17.03 -9.33
N ILE A 74 -0.20 16.37 -8.38
CA ILE A 74 -0.03 14.91 -8.37
C ILE A 74 -1.40 14.21 -8.23
N SER A 75 -2.34 14.82 -7.52
CA SER A 75 -3.68 14.27 -7.26
C SER A 75 -4.54 14.24 -8.52
N LEU A 76 -4.30 15.18 -9.46
CA LEU A 76 -5.04 15.29 -10.71
C LEU A 76 -4.34 14.61 -11.89
N THR A 77 -3.07 14.22 -11.73
CA THR A 77 -2.23 13.69 -12.81
C THR A 77 -2.87 12.51 -13.55
N LEU A 78 -3.51 11.58 -12.84
CA LEU A 78 -4.19 10.43 -13.47
C LEU A 78 -5.34 10.88 -14.39
N PHE A 79 -6.09 11.90 -13.97
CA PHE A 79 -7.22 12.42 -14.73
C PHE A 79 -6.76 13.25 -15.93
N HIS A 80 -5.67 14.01 -15.78
CA HIS A 80 -5.03 14.69 -16.92
C HIS A 80 -4.53 13.71 -17.98
N VAL A 81 -4.04 12.54 -17.58
CA VAL A 81 -3.70 11.46 -18.52
C VAL A 81 -4.93 10.99 -19.28
N TYR A 82 -6.09 10.90 -18.62
CA TYR A 82 -7.34 10.47 -19.23
C TYR A 82 -7.99 11.49 -20.15
N ASP A 83 -7.80 12.79 -19.91
CA ASP A 83 -8.45 13.88 -20.65
C ASP A 83 -8.25 13.82 -22.18
N VAL A 84 -7.14 13.25 -22.62
CA VAL A 84 -6.80 13.11 -24.05
C VAL A 84 -7.08 11.71 -24.60
N LEU A 85 -7.58 10.79 -23.77
CA LEU A 85 -7.98 9.44 -24.17
C LEU A 85 -9.46 9.40 -24.55
N PRO A 86 -9.87 8.50 -25.47
CA PRO A 86 -11.29 8.30 -25.76
C PRO A 86 -12.03 7.84 -24.50
N TYR A 87 -13.26 8.33 -24.34
CA TYR A 87 -14.12 8.02 -23.18
C TYR A 87 -13.57 8.50 -21.83
N SER A 88 -12.77 9.58 -21.78
CA SER A 88 -12.19 10.18 -20.55
C SER A 88 -13.15 10.22 -19.36
N SER A 89 -14.38 10.73 -19.55
CA SER A 89 -15.35 10.84 -18.46
C SER A 89 -15.73 9.48 -17.86
N VAL A 90 -15.86 8.44 -18.70
CA VAL A 90 -16.21 7.09 -18.25
C VAL A 90 -15.06 6.48 -17.45
N ILE A 91 -13.84 6.53 -17.97
CA ILE A 91 -12.65 5.97 -17.30
C ILE A 91 -12.30 6.74 -16.02
N SER A 92 -12.57 8.04 -15.97
CA SER A 92 -12.40 8.87 -14.77
C SER A 92 -13.40 8.49 -13.68
N ILE A 93 -14.69 8.37 -14.02
CA ILE A 93 -15.72 7.93 -13.07
C ILE A 93 -15.38 6.52 -12.55
N LEU A 94 -15.01 5.61 -13.44
CA LEU A 94 -14.61 4.26 -13.05
C LEU A 94 -13.41 4.27 -12.11
N SER A 95 -12.41 5.11 -12.39
CA SER A 95 -11.22 5.23 -11.55
C SER A 95 -11.55 5.81 -10.17
N ILE A 96 -12.45 6.79 -10.07
CA ILE A 96 -12.93 7.31 -8.77
C ILE A 96 -13.62 6.20 -7.97
N VAL A 97 -14.49 5.42 -8.61
CA VAL A 97 -15.15 4.28 -7.96
C VAL A 97 -14.13 3.24 -7.50
N LEU A 98 -13.14 2.91 -8.34
CA LEU A 98 -12.06 1.98 -7.97
C LEU A 98 -11.23 2.51 -6.80
N ILE A 99 -10.86 3.79 -6.80
CA ILE A 99 -10.13 4.42 -5.68
C ILE A 99 -10.95 4.32 -4.39
N LEU A 100 -12.25 4.58 -4.44
CA LEU A 100 -13.14 4.44 -3.28
C LEU A 100 -13.21 3.00 -2.78
N VAL A 101 -13.38 2.03 -3.67
CA VAL A 101 -13.42 0.61 -3.32
C VAL A 101 -12.08 0.19 -2.69
N PHE A 102 -10.95 0.52 -3.32
CA PHE A 102 -9.63 0.21 -2.78
C PHE A 102 -9.40 0.87 -1.41
N PHE A 103 -9.82 2.11 -1.24
CA PHE A 103 -9.70 2.81 0.05
C PHE A 103 -10.52 2.10 1.14
N ILE A 104 -11.80 1.81 0.88
CA ILE A 104 -12.70 1.15 1.83
C ILE A 104 -12.19 -0.25 2.17
N THR A 105 -11.85 -1.07 1.18
CA THR A 105 -11.37 -2.44 1.39
C THR A 105 -10.02 -2.46 2.11
N SER A 106 -9.11 -1.53 1.80
CA SER A 106 -7.81 -1.45 2.46
C SER A 106 -7.95 -1.01 3.92
N SER A 107 -8.77 0.01 4.20
CA SER A 107 -9.03 0.46 5.56
C SER A 107 -9.69 -0.63 6.39
N ASP A 108 -10.69 -1.32 5.84
CA ASP A 108 -11.37 -2.42 6.52
C ASP A 108 -10.42 -3.56 6.91
N SER A 109 -9.56 -3.94 5.97
CA SER A 109 -8.56 -4.99 6.18
C SER A 109 -7.47 -4.54 7.17
N GLY A 110 -7.05 -3.28 7.11
CA GLY A 110 -6.09 -2.67 8.03
C GLY A 110 -6.58 -2.68 9.47
N SER A 111 -7.79 -2.18 9.70
CA SER A 111 -8.42 -2.17 11.02
C SER A 111 -8.57 -3.57 11.60
N LEU A 112 -8.88 -4.59 10.78
CA LEU A 112 -8.94 -5.99 11.24
C LEU A 112 -7.59 -6.49 11.76
N VAL A 113 -6.48 -6.09 11.14
CA VAL A 113 -5.13 -6.49 11.59
C VAL A 113 -4.77 -5.81 12.89
N ILE A 114 -5.03 -4.50 13.05
CA ILE A 114 -4.80 -3.80 14.30
C ILE A 114 -5.63 -4.40 15.43
N ASP A 115 -6.91 -4.68 15.15
CA ASP A 115 -7.84 -5.31 16.08
C ASP A 115 -7.33 -6.69 16.54
N SER A 116 -6.86 -7.52 15.59
CA SER A 116 -6.28 -8.83 15.90
C SER A 116 -5.04 -8.72 16.78
N ILE A 117 -4.12 -7.79 16.49
CA ILE A 117 -2.88 -7.60 17.26
C ILE A 117 -3.20 -7.13 18.69
N THR A 118 -4.13 -6.18 18.81
CA THR A 118 -4.51 -5.58 20.11
C THR A 118 -5.39 -6.48 20.96
N ALA A 119 -6.07 -7.46 20.35
CA ALA A 119 -6.80 -8.54 21.03
C ALA A 119 -5.92 -9.76 21.41
N GLY A 120 -4.59 -9.65 21.32
CA GLY A 120 -3.66 -10.73 21.65
C GLY A 120 -3.57 -11.83 20.59
N GLY A 121 -3.84 -11.50 19.33
CA GLY A 121 -3.81 -12.42 18.19
C GLY A 121 -5.12 -13.18 17.95
N LYS A 122 -6.19 -12.85 18.66
CA LYS A 122 -7.52 -13.46 18.44
C LYS A 122 -8.10 -13.01 17.11
N ILE A 123 -8.58 -13.97 16.32
CA ILE A 123 -9.17 -13.71 15.00
C ILE A 123 -10.61 -13.17 15.14
N ASP A 124 -11.33 -13.58 16.19
CA ASP A 124 -12.65 -13.07 16.55
C ASP A 124 -12.53 -12.01 17.65
N ALA A 125 -12.08 -10.82 17.26
CA ALA A 125 -12.08 -9.65 18.13
C ALA A 125 -13.47 -8.96 18.11
N PRO A 126 -13.88 -8.30 19.20
CA PRO A 126 -15.23 -7.77 19.33
C PRO A 126 -15.48 -6.60 18.36
N VAL A 127 -16.63 -6.62 17.67
CA VAL A 127 -17.01 -5.62 16.65
C VAL A 127 -16.81 -4.16 17.11
N PRO A 128 -17.12 -3.76 18.37
CA PRO A 128 -16.85 -2.39 18.83
C PRO A 128 -15.36 -1.98 18.77
N GLN A 129 -14.43 -2.91 19.01
CA GLN A 129 -13.00 -2.64 18.96
C GLN A 129 -12.53 -2.40 17.51
N ARG A 130 -13.06 -3.17 16.56
CA ARG A 130 -12.83 -2.94 15.12
C ARG A 130 -13.37 -1.57 14.67
N ILE A 131 -14.59 -1.21 15.08
CA ILE A 131 -15.18 0.11 14.77
C ILE A 131 -14.30 1.22 15.35
N PHE A 132 -13.82 1.06 16.58
CA PHE A 132 -12.90 2.01 17.21
C PHE A 132 -11.64 2.21 16.36
N TRP A 133 -10.97 1.14 15.93
CA TRP A 133 -9.75 1.26 15.11
C TRP A 133 -10.01 1.89 13.74
N ALA A 134 -11.10 1.51 13.06
CA ALA A 134 -11.50 2.12 11.79
C ALA A 134 -11.77 3.62 11.92
N CYS A 135 -12.46 4.04 12.99
CA CYS A 135 -12.73 5.45 13.26
C CYS A 135 -11.46 6.24 13.60
N ILE A 136 -10.53 5.67 14.36
CA ILE A 136 -9.26 6.32 14.71
C ILE A 136 -8.37 6.49 13.48
N GLU A 137 -8.23 5.46 12.65
CA GLU A 137 -7.47 5.54 11.39
C GLU A 137 -8.04 6.64 10.47
N GLY A 138 -9.36 6.65 10.28
CA GLY A 138 -10.05 7.66 9.47
C GLY A 138 -9.90 9.08 10.04
N SER A 139 -9.93 9.23 11.37
CA SER A 139 -9.75 10.51 12.04
C SER A 139 -8.31 11.03 11.89
N ILE A 140 -7.30 10.16 12.04
CA ILE A 140 -5.90 10.52 11.80
C ILE A 140 -5.71 10.97 10.35
N ALA A 141 -6.25 10.23 9.38
CA ALA A 141 -6.20 10.61 7.97
C ALA A 141 -6.84 11.98 7.72
N ALA A 142 -8.04 12.22 8.27
CA ALA A 142 -8.74 13.50 8.14
C ALA A 142 -7.94 14.67 8.74
N VAL A 143 -7.38 14.48 9.95
CA VAL A 143 -6.54 15.49 10.61
C VAL A 143 -5.27 15.76 9.80
N MET A 144 -4.60 14.73 9.27
CA MET A 144 -3.40 14.91 8.47
C MET A 144 -3.67 15.65 7.14
N LEU A 145 -4.80 15.34 6.48
CA LEU A 145 -5.24 16.09 5.30
C LEU A 145 -5.57 17.55 5.64
N TRP A 146 -6.23 17.78 6.78
CA TRP A 146 -6.59 19.13 7.21
C TRP A 146 -5.38 19.98 7.60
N VAL A 147 -4.46 19.43 8.41
CA VAL A 147 -3.24 20.11 8.86
C VAL A 147 -2.27 20.34 7.69
N GLY A 148 -2.14 19.37 6.79
CA GLY A 148 -1.24 19.50 5.67
C GLY A 148 -1.74 20.45 4.58
N GLY A 149 -3.05 20.67 4.45
CA GLY A 149 -3.61 21.65 3.50
C GLY A 149 -3.10 21.43 2.06
N LYS A 150 -2.42 22.44 1.49
CA LYS A 150 -1.80 22.34 0.15
C LYS A 150 -0.62 21.37 0.08
N GLU A 151 0.00 21.09 1.23
CA GLU A 151 1.13 20.16 1.38
C GLU A 151 0.69 18.86 2.06
N ALA A 152 -0.60 18.50 1.99
CA ALA A 152 -1.15 17.29 2.59
C ALA A 152 -0.34 16.03 2.24
N LEU A 153 0.10 15.91 0.99
CA LEU A 153 0.96 14.81 0.56
C LEU A 153 2.29 14.78 1.32
N GLN A 154 2.94 15.92 1.51
CA GLN A 154 4.22 16.00 2.21
C GLN A 154 4.06 15.71 3.71
N ALA A 155 2.97 16.19 4.32
CA ALA A 155 2.63 15.87 5.71
C ALA A 155 2.39 14.36 5.91
N LEU A 156 1.64 13.74 5.00
CA LEU A 156 1.42 12.28 4.98
C LEU A 156 2.73 11.50 4.81
N GLN A 157 3.56 11.88 3.84
CA GLN A 157 4.86 11.24 3.61
C GLN A 157 5.78 11.34 4.83
N SER A 158 5.83 12.51 5.48
CA SER A 158 6.65 12.73 6.67
C SER A 158 6.18 11.89 7.85
N GLY A 159 4.87 11.80 8.07
CA GLY A 159 4.30 10.95 9.12
C GLY A 159 4.63 9.46 8.91
N VAL A 160 4.53 8.98 7.66
CA VAL A 160 4.92 7.60 7.31
C VAL A 160 6.40 7.34 7.56
N VAL A 161 7.29 8.27 7.20
CA VAL A 161 8.73 8.11 7.45
C VAL A 161 9.04 8.11 8.94
N ALA A 162 8.44 9.02 9.70
CA ALA A 162 8.64 9.13 11.15
C ALA A 162 8.20 7.86 11.90
N THR A 163 7.10 7.25 11.48
CA THR A 163 6.54 6.03 12.10
C THR A 163 7.16 4.73 11.58
N GLY A 164 7.56 4.69 10.31
CA GLY A 164 8.19 3.51 9.69
C GLY A 164 9.62 3.25 10.17
N LEU A 165 10.36 4.29 10.57
CA LEU A 165 11.74 4.14 11.02
C LEU A 165 11.85 3.29 12.32
N PRO A 166 11.11 3.57 13.41
CA PRO A 166 11.09 2.69 14.58
C PRO A 166 10.68 1.25 14.23
N PHE A 167 9.70 1.09 13.34
CA PHE A 167 9.20 -0.23 12.95
C PHE A 167 10.23 -1.04 12.14
N THR A 168 11.16 -0.36 11.46
CA THR A 168 12.27 -1.02 10.74
C THR A 168 13.11 -1.88 11.69
N PHE A 169 13.37 -1.41 12.91
CA PHE A 169 14.12 -2.20 13.91
C PHE A 169 13.36 -3.46 14.33
N VAL A 170 12.04 -3.37 14.47
CA VAL A 170 11.17 -4.52 14.76
C VAL A 170 11.27 -5.55 13.63
N LEU A 171 11.20 -5.11 12.37
CA LEU A 171 11.35 -6.00 11.21
C LEU A 171 12.71 -6.69 11.14
N LEU A 172 13.80 -5.98 11.44
CA LEU A 172 15.13 -6.60 11.51
C LEU A 172 15.20 -7.70 12.57
N LEU A 173 14.61 -7.47 13.74
CA LEU A 173 14.48 -8.50 14.79
C LEU A 173 13.61 -9.68 14.34
N MET A 174 12.53 -9.43 13.59
CA MET A 174 11.69 -10.47 13.00
C MET A 174 12.47 -11.32 11.99
N CYS A 175 13.30 -10.71 11.14
CA CYS A 175 14.17 -11.44 10.21
C CYS A 175 15.13 -12.39 10.95
N VAL A 176 15.78 -11.92 12.02
CA VAL A 176 16.65 -12.75 12.87
C VAL A 176 15.85 -13.90 13.51
N SER A 177 14.66 -13.59 14.04
CA SER A 177 13.78 -14.57 14.67
C SER A 177 13.30 -15.64 13.68
N LEU A 178 12.98 -15.26 12.45
CA LEU A 178 12.60 -16.16 11.37
C LEU A 178 13.74 -17.13 11.02
N VAL A 179 14.95 -16.61 10.86
CA VAL A 179 16.13 -17.45 10.58
C VAL A 179 16.38 -18.44 11.72
N LYS A 180 16.27 -17.98 12.98
CA LYS A 180 16.40 -18.85 14.14
C LYS A 180 15.32 -19.94 14.16
N GLY A 181 14.06 -19.58 13.91
CA GLY A 181 12.93 -20.52 13.86
C GLY A 181 13.12 -21.58 12.77
N LEU A 182 13.46 -21.17 11.55
CA LEU A 182 13.72 -22.08 10.44
C LEU A 182 14.90 -23.03 10.70
N ARG A 183 15.95 -22.56 11.39
CA ARG A 183 17.10 -23.41 11.76
C ARG A 183 16.72 -24.47 12.80
N THR A 184 15.84 -24.16 13.74
CA THR A 184 15.36 -25.14 14.74
C THR A 184 14.55 -26.25 14.07
N GLU A 185 13.73 -25.91 13.07
CA GLU A 185 12.92 -26.88 12.31
C GLU A 185 13.73 -27.68 11.28
N LEU A 186 14.90 -27.17 10.87
CA LEU A 186 15.76 -27.84 9.89
C LEU A 186 16.23 -29.22 10.36
N SER A 187 16.44 -29.41 11.68
CA SER A 187 16.80 -30.72 12.23
C SER A 187 15.65 -31.72 12.25
N ALA A 188 14.39 -31.26 12.16
CA ALA A 188 13.22 -32.14 12.06
C ALA A 188 12.93 -32.59 10.62
N TYR A 189 13.51 -31.90 9.62
CA TYR A 189 13.36 -32.22 8.19
C TYR A 189 14.55 -32.99 7.59
N ARG A 190 15.63 -33.19 8.35
CA ARG A 190 16.74 -34.08 7.99
C ARG A 190 16.46 -35.49 8.45
#